data_AF-A0A6I3CT59-F1
#
_entry.id   AF-A0A6I3CT59-F1
#
_cell.length_a   1.000
_cell.length_b   1.000
_cell.length_c   1.000
_cell.angle_alpha   90.00
_cell.angle_beta   90.00
_cell.angle_gamma   90.00
#
_symmetry.space_group_name_H-M   'P 1'
#
loop_
_entity.id
_entity.type
_entity.pdbx_description
1 polymer ?
#
loop_
_entity_poly.entity_id
_entity_poly.type
_entity_poly.pdbx_seq_one_letter_code
_entity_poly.pdbx_strand_id
1 'polypeptide(L)'
;GQIIAAPRSAKTVLRFGYRKVITGGLILVALALIGLLFLQLDTPIWMLLVVFFIFGFGMGNVIAPASTLMQNVLPLARAGAGSAVQNTVRQVGGALGVAIVGTVLATQYAANVKGSLTQMPPEFPEAAKQAAEESVIATMGVLDQATADGLPAAVVNTVREAAYVDFLAATHLTSLISVIVVIVAALVVGFGLPHITPLTKKTEKGDSPMPVDPADALVQMEAKGYREQAQGEYPTSKDPASKDPA
;
A
#
# COMPACT_ATOMS: atom_id res chain seq x y z
N GLY A 1 -3.20 0.73 13.86
CA GLY A 1 -2.49 1.88 13.25
C GLY A 1 -3.37 2.72 12.34
N GLN A 2 -3.82 2.17 11.21
CA GLN A 2 -4.43 2.96 10.12
C GLN A 2 -5.66 3.78 10.51
N ILE A 3 -6.59 3.19 11.27
CA ILE A 3 -7.81 3.85 11.75
C ILE A 3 -7.47 5.10 12.59
N ILE A 4 -6.35 5.09 13.32
CA ILE A 4 -5.91 6.21 14.15
C ILE A 4 -5.20 7.27 13.31
N ALA A 5 -4.34 6.84 12.37
CA ALA A 5 -3.55 7.72 11.54
C ALA A 5 -4.39 8.49 10.51
N ALA A 6 -5.32 7.82 9.83
CA ALA A 6 -6.03 8.41 8.68
C ALA A 6 -6.80 9.70 9.02
N PRO A 7 -7.61 9.79 10.10
CA PRO A 7 -8.29 11.04 10.46
C PRO A 7 -7.33 12.14 10.91
N ARG A 8 -6.20 11.77 11.52
CA ARG A 8 -5.18 12.70 12.01
C ARG A 8 -4.35 13.27 10.87
N SER A 9 -4.18 12.50 9.79
CA SER A 9 -3.36 12.86 8.64
C SER A 9 -3.77 14.20 8.02
N ALA A 10 -5.06 14.53 7.96
CA ALA A 10 -5.54 15.82 7.46
C ALA A 10 -4.97 17.01 8.27
N LYS A 11 -4.99 16.93 9.60
CA LYS A 11 -4.40 17.96 10.48
C LYS A 11 -2.88 18.02 10.31
N THR A 12 -2.24 16.87 10.17
CA THR A 12 -0.78 16.79 9.96
C THR A 12 -0.38 17.41 8.62
N VAL A 13 -1.14 17.16 7.55
CA VAL A 13 -0.93 17.74 6.22
C VAL A 13 -1.11 19.26 6.25
N LEU A 14 -2.13 19.78 6.94
CA LEU A 14 -2.30 21.22 7.10
C LEU A 14 -1.09 21.91 7.75
N ARG A 15 -0.39 21.19 8.63
CA ARG A 15 0.78 21.72 9.35
C ARG A 15 2.10 21.54 8.61
N PHE A 16 2.29 20.41 7.92
CA PHE A 16 3.59 20.02 7.35
C PHE A 16 3.61 19.90 5.82
N GLY A 17 2.45 19.98 5.16
CA GLY A 17 2.27 19.78 3.72
C GLY A 17 2.21 18.30 3.32
N TYR A 18 1.65 18.02 2.14
CA TYR A 18 1.46 16.65 1.64
C TYR A 18 2.76 15.86 1.52
N ARG A 19 3.79 16.46 0.89
CA ARG A 19 5.09 15.81 0.64
C ARG A 19 5.71 15.23 1.90
N LYS A 20 5.86 16.04 2.95
CA LYS A 20 6.52 15.60 4.20
C LYS A 20 5.72 14.51 4.92
N VAL A 21 4.39 14.61 4.92
CA VAL A 21 3.52 13.63 5.59
C VAL A 21 3.54 12.29 4.87
N ILE A 22 3.42 12.29 3.54
CA ILE A 22 3.43 11.06 2.74
C ILE A 22 4.81 10.39 2.81
N THR A 23 5.90 11.16 2.64
CA THR A 23 7.26 10.60 2.78
C THR A 23 7.51 10.05 4.17
N GLY A 24 7.09 10.75 5.23
CA GLY A 24 7.19 10.25 6.61
C GLY A 24 6.39 8.97 6.84
N GLY A 25 5.19 8.88 6.27
CA GLY A 25 4.37 7.66 6.28
C GLY A 25 5.06 6.48 5.58
N LEU A 26 5.66 6.71 4.40
CA LEU A 26 6.42 5.69 3.67
C LEU A 26 7.67 5.24 4.42
N ILE A 27 8.38 6.15 5.10
CA ILE A 27 9.51 5.79 5.97
C ILE A 27 9.05 4.89 7.12
N LEU A 28 7.92 5.20 7.77
CA LEU A 28 7.36 4.35 8.82
C LEU A 28 6.98 2.94 8.30
N VAL A 29 6.45 2.86 7.08
CA VAL A 29 6.17 1.58 6.42
C VAL A 29 7.47 0.81 6.18
N ALA A 30 8.51 1.46 5.65
CA ALA A 30 9.81 0.83 5.42
C ALA A 30 10.43 0.32 6.74
N LEU A 31 10.37 1.10 7.82
CA LEU A 31 10.85 0.70 9.14
C LEU A 31 10.08 -0.50 9.70
N ALA A 32 8.76 -0.56 9.50
CA ALA A 32 7.96 -1.72 9.90
C ALA A 32 8.35 -2.98 9.11
N LEU A 33 8.56 -2.86 7.79
CA LEU A 33 9.01 -3.96 6.95
C LEU A 33 10.43 -4.43 7.30
N ILE A 34 11.34 -3.51 7.64
CA ILE A 34 12.66 -3.84 8.20
C ILE A 34 12.49 -4.58 9.53
N GLY A 35 11.54 -4.16 10.38
CA GLY A 35 11.19 -4.87 11.61
C GLY A 35 10.82 -6.33 11.41
N LEU A 36 10.16 -6.68 10.29
CA LEU A 36 9.83 -8.07 9.95
C LEU A 36 11.07 -8.95 9.74
N LEU A 37 12.21 -8.37 9.34
CA LEU A 37 13.46 -9.11 9.11
C LEU A 37 14.10 -9.61 10.41
N PHE A 38 13.73 -9.01 11.55
CA PHE A 38 14.22 -9.41 12.86
C PHE A 38 13.31 -10.44 13.56
N LEU A 39 12.17 -10.78 12.95
CA LEU A 39 11.25 -11.75 13.51
C LEU A 39 11.75 -13.17 13.25
N GLN A 40 11.71 -13.98 14.31
CA GLN A 40 12.07 -15.39 14.36
C GLN A 40 10.84 -16.21 14.76
N LEU A 41 10.93 -17.55 14.69
CA LEU A 41 9.81 -18.45 14.97
C LEU A 41 9.30 -18.37 16.41
N ASP A 42 10.19 -18.07 17.35
CA ASP A 42 9.91 -17.93 18.79
C ASP A 42 9.52 -16.48 19.17
N THR A 43 9.38 -15.58 18.20
CA THR A 43 9.09 -14.18 18.47
C THR A 43 7.69 -14.02 19.09
N PRO A 44 7.56 -13.33 20.22
CA PRO A 44 6.28 -13.18 20.88
C PRO A 44 5.30 -12.33 20.05
N ILE A 45 4.03 -12.75 20.06
CA ILE A 45 2.95 -12.16 19.23
C ILE A 45 2.81 -10.65 19.42
N TRP A 46 3.10 -10.10 20.60
CA TRP A 46 2.99 -8.66 20.84
C TRP A 46 3.97 -7.85 19.97
N MET A 47 5.16 -8.37 19.65
CA MET A 47 6.11 -7.69 18.76
C MET A 47 5.55 -7.60 17.33
N LEU A 48 4.95 -8.69 16.84
CA LEU A 48 4.21 -8.71 15.56
C LEU A 48 3.11 -7.64 15.56
N LEU A 49 2.31 -7.55 16.63
CA LEU A 49 1.26 -6.54 16.76
C LEU A 49 1.82 -5.11 16.69
N VAL A 50 2.96 -4.84 17.33
CA VAL A 50 3.62 -3.54 17.27
C VAL A 50 4.10 -3.22 15.85
N VAL A 51 4.75 -4.16 15.17
CA VAL A 51 5.21 -3.97 13.79
C VAL A 51 4.04 -3.69 12.85
N PHE A 52 2.97 -4.49 12.90
CA PHE A 52 1.77 -4.27 12.10
C PHE A 52 1.02 -2.99 12.49
N PHE A 53 1.08 -2.59 13.76
CA PHE A 53 0.53 -1.31 14.19
C PHE A 53 1.27 -0.14 13.53
N ILE A 54 2.61 -0.15 13.54
CA ILE A 54 3.45 0.87 12.91
C ILE A 54 3.23 0.88 11.40
N PHE A 55 3.21 -0.29 10.75
CA PHE A 55 2.90 -0.43 9.33
C PHE A 55 1.56 0.25 8.99
N GLY A 56 0.49 -0.12 9.70
CA GLY A 56 -0.83 0.47 9.48
C GLY A 56 -0.86 1.97 9.78
N PHE A 57 -0.13 2.44 10.79
CA PHE A 57 -0.03 3.86 11.11
C PHE A 57 0.69 4.65 10.00
N GLY A 58 1.78 4.11 9.45
CA GLY A 58 2.46 4.67 8.27
C GLY A 58 1.52 4.74 7.08
N MET A 59 0.85 3.63 6.74
CA MET A 59 -0.11 3.56 5.63
C MET A 59 -1.26 4.57 5.76
N GLY A 60 -1.76 4.82 6.98
CA GLY A 60 -2.79 5.84 7.20
C GLY A 60 -2.33 7.28 6.88
N ASN A 61 -1.03 7.57 7.01
CA ASN A 61 -0.43 8.85 6.62
C ASN A 61 -0.04 8.90 5.13
N VAL A 62 -0.14 7.78 4.40
CA VAL A 62 0.10 7.71 2.95
C VAL A 62 -1.21 7.77 2.19
N ILE A 63 -2.12 6.81 2.45
CA ILE A 63 -3.33 6.61 1.63
C ILE A 63 -4.24 7.84 1.69
N ALA A 64 -4.56 8.32 2.89
CA ALA A 64 -5.52 9.41 3.04
C ALA A 64 -5.00 10.73 2.44
N PRO A 65 -3.79 11.22 2.78
CA PRO A 65 -3.23 12.42 2.17
C PRO A 65 -3.04 12.33 0.65
N ALA A 66 -2.57 11.20 0.13
CA ALA A 66 -2.38 11.02 -1.31
C ALA A 66 -3.72 11.10 -2.07
N SER A 67 -4.78 10.48 -1.52
CA SER A 67 -6.11 10.56 -2.12
C SER A 67 -6.69 11.97 -2.08
N THR A 68 -6.54 12.67 -0.95
CA THR A 68 -6.99 14.07 -0.83
C THR A 68 -6.21 14.99 -1.77
N LEU A 69 -4.91 14.79 -1.93
CA LEU A 69 -4.09 15.56 -2.85
C LEU A 69 -4.60 15.44 -4.28
N MET A 70 -4.86 14.21 -4.74
CA MET A 70 -5.36 13.95 -6.09
C MET A 70 -6.71 14.65 -6.35
N GLN A 71 -7.59 14.66 -5.36
CA GLN A 71 -8.88 15.33 -5.45
C GLN A 71 -8.76 16.85 -5.49
N ASN A 72 -7.78 17.41 -4.76
CA ASN A 72 -7.61 18.87 -4.64
C ASN A 72 -6.95 19.52 -5.87
N VAL A 73 -6.20 18.77 -6.67
CA VAL A 73 -5.50 19.31 -7.86
C VAL A 73 -6.34 19.26 -9.13
N LEU A 74 -7.54 18.66 -9.09
CA LEU A 74 -8.40 18.52 -10.25
C LEU A 74 -9.57 19.51 -10.22
N PRO A 75 -9.95 20.09 -11.37
CA PRO A 75 -11.23 20.79 -11.51
C PRO A 75 -12.40 19.85 -11.19
N LEU A 76 -13.43 20.34 -10.51
CA LEU A 76 -14.62 19.55 -10.09
C LEU A 76 -15.22 18.71 -11.22
N ALA A 77 -15.29 19.24 -12.44
CA ALA A 77 -15.82 18.53 -13.60
C ALA A 77 -14.96 17.35 -14.08
N ARG A 78 -13.66 17.33 -13.75
CA ARG A 78 -12.72 16.24 -14.05
C ARG A 78 -12.44 15.35 -12.84
N ALA A 79 -12.95 15.70 -11.66
CA ALA A 79 -12.75 14.92 -10.43
C ALA A 79 -13.24 13.46 -10.58
N GLY A 80 -14.33 13.23 -11.32
CA GLY A 80 -14.83 11.89 -11.63
C GLY A 80 -13.85 11.07 -12.47
N ALA A 81 -13.31 11.65 -13.55
CA ALA A 81 -12.31 11.00 -14.40
C ALA A 81 -11.00 10.74 -13.64
N GLY A 82 -10.53 11.70 -12.84
CA GLY A 82 -9.33 11.53 -12.03
C GLY A 82 -9.48 10.46 -10.95
N SER A 83 -10.64 10.38 -10.30
CA SER A 83 -10.96 9.31 -9.34
C SER A 83 -11.00 7.94 -10.02
N ALA A 84 -11.56 7.85 -11.23
CA ALA A 84 -11.55 6.62 -12.02
C ALA A 84 -10.12 6.17 -12.34
N VAL A 85 -9.26 7.08 -12.82
CA VAL A 85 -7.84 6.78 -13.08
C VAL A 85 -7.12 6.36 -11.80
N GLN A 86 -7.32 7.08 -10.69
CA GLN A 86 -6.74 6.73 -9.40
C GLN A 86 -7.14 5.33 -8.95
N ASN A 87 -8.42 4.96 -9.10
CA ASN A 87 -8.90 3.63 -8.75
C ASN A 87 -8.32 2.55 -9.66
N THR A 88 -8.28 2.78 -10.98
CA THR A 88 -7.66 1.84 -11.92
C THR A 88 -6.19 1.62 -11.59
N VAL A 89 -5.42 2.69 -11.36
CA VAL A 89 -4.00 2.59 -10.97
C VAL A 89 -3.85 1.83 -9.65
N ARG A 90 -4.71 2.08 -8.66
CA ARG A 90 -4.68 1.34 -7.38
C ARG A 90 -5.00 -0.15 -7.55
N GLN A 91 -6.01 -0.48 -8.36
CA GLN A 91 -6.40 -1.87 -8.60
C GLN A 91 -5.32 -2.63 -9.38
N VAL A 92 -4.82 -2.05 -10.48
CA VAL A 92 -3.76 -2.65 -11.29
C VAL A 92 -2.47 -2.76 -10.49
N GLY A 93 -2.04 -1.67 -9.84
CA GLY A 93 -0.84 -1.68 -9.01
C GLY A 93 -0.94 -2.63 -7.81
N GLY A 94 -2.11 -2.72 -7.18
CA GLY A 94 -2.38 -3.68 -6.11
C GLY A 94 -2.31 -5.12 -6.59
N ALA A 95 -2.95 -5.44 -7.72
CA ALA A 95 -2.93 -6.78 -8.31
C ALA A 95 -1.51 -7.19 -8.73
N LEU A 96 -0.77 -6.29 -9.39
CA LEU A 96 0.63 -6.53 -9.77
C LEU A 96 1.53 -6.73 -8.54
N GLY A 97 1.37 -5.90 -7.51
CA GLY A 97 2.12 -6.02 -6.26
C GLY A 97 1.89 -7.37 -5.59
N VAL A 98 0.63 -7.79 -5.46
CA VAL A 98 0.26 -9.10 -4.90
C VAL A 98 0.81 -10.24 -5.76
N ALA A 99 0.70 -10.15 -7.09
CA ALA A 99 1.17 -11.18 -8.00
C ALA A 99 2.70 -11.34 -7.96
N ILE A 100 3.45 -10.24 -7.96
CA ILE A 100 4.92 -10.27 -7.94
C ILE A 100 5.40 -10.79 -6.58
N VAL A 101 4.95 -10.18 -5.47
CA VAL A 101 5.40 -10.57 -4.13
C VAL A 101 4.98 -12.01 -3.81
N GLY A 102 3.75 -12.39 -4.16
CA GLY A 102 3.24 -13.74 -3.98
C GLY A 102 4.01 -14.78 -4.79
N THR A 103 4.33 -14.49 -6.05
CA THR A 103 5.17 -15.36 -6.89
C THR A 103 6.55 -15.54 -6.28
N VAL A 104 7.21 -14.46 -5.86
CA VAL A 104 8.54 -14.55 -5.24
C VAL A 104 8.48 -15.35 -3.94
N LEU A 105 7.48 -15.12 -3.09
CA LEU A 105 7.29 -15.87 -1.85
C LEU A 105 7.12 -17.37 -2.13
N ALA A 106 6.22 -17.72 -3.06
CA ALA A 106 5.90 -19.10 -3.39
C ALA A 106 7.11 -19.82 -4.02
N THR A 107 7.77 -19.19 -5.00
CA THR A 107 8.95 -19.78 -5.65
C THR A 107 10.11 -19.95 -4.67
N GLN A 108 10.38 -18.96 -3.82
CA GLN A 108 11.44 -19.08 -2.83
C GLN A 108 11.11 -20.12 -1.77
N TYR A 109 9.85 -20.19 -1.31
CA TYR A 109 9.40 -21.20 -0.37
C TYR A 109 9.56 -22.61 -0.93
N ALA A 110 9.05 -22.86 -2.15
CA ALA A 110 9.18 -24.14 -2.83
C ALA A 110 10.64 -24.58 -2.95
N ALA A 111 11.54 -23.64 -3.32
CA ALA A 111 12.98 -23.92 -3.41
C ALA A 111 13.60 -24.29 -2.06
N ASN A 112 13.20 -23.62 -0.97
CA ASN A 112 13.70 -23.89 0.38
C ASN A 112 13.17 -25.24 0.92
N VAL A 113 11.86 -25.43 0.91
CA VAL A 113 11.18 -26.57 1.53
C VAL A 113 11.52 -27.89 0.84
N LYS A 114 11.84 -27.86 -0.46
CA LYS A 114 12.32 -29.04 -1.19
C LYS A 114 13.53 -29.69 -0.53
N GLY A 115 14.43 -28.89 0.04
CA GLY A 115 15.56 -29.39 0.82
C GLY A 115 15.11 -30.11 2.09
N SER A 116 14.18 -29.50 2.83
CA SER A 116 13.63 -30.07 4.07
C SER A 116 12.83 -31.35 3.84
N LEU A 117 12.10 -31.45 2.71
CA LEU A 117 11.35 -32.65 2.32
C LEU A 117 12.23 -33.85 1.99
N THR A 118 13.54 -33.67 1.77
CA THR A 118 14.48 -34.81 1.59
C THR A 118 14.67 -35.62 2.87
N GLN A 119 14.31 -35.07 4.03
CA GLN A 119 14.35 -35.77 5.32
C GLN A 119 13.18 -36.75 5.49
N MET A 120 12.20 -36.72 4.58
CA MET A 120 11.13 -37.71 4.57
C MET A 120 11.65 -39.10 4.19
N PRO A 121 11.00 -40.17 4.68
CA PRO A 121 11.33 -41.53 4.27
C PRO A 121 11.31 -41.69 2.74
N PRO A 122 12.17 -42.54 2.15
CA PRO A 122 12.18 -42.79 0.70
C PRO A 122 10.85 -43.29 0.15
N GLU A 123 10.06 -43.97 0.98
CA GLU A 123 8.73 -44.49 0.63
C GLU A 123 7.64 -43.40 0.62
N PHE A 124 7.96 -42.18 1.07
CA PHE A 124 7.00 -41.08 1.11
C PHE A 124 6.64 -40.62 -0.32
N PRO A 125 5.34 -40.51 -0.68
CA PRO A 125 4.93 -40.26 -2.05
C PRO A 125 5.49 -38.96 -2.63
N GLU A 126 6.14 -39.04 -3.80
CA GLU A 126 6.69 -37.86 -4.50
C GLU A 126 5.60 -36.84 -4.86
N ALA A 127 4.40 -37.29 -5.21
CA ALA A 127 3.27 -36.40 -5.45
C ALA A 127 2.89 -35.57 -4.19
N ALA A 128 3.03 -36.16 -2.99
CA ALA A 128 2.77 -35.45 -1.75
C ALA A 128 3.87 -34.41 -1.45
N LYS A 129 5.14 -34.72 -1.78
CA LYS A 129 6.23 -33.73 -1.69
C LYS A 129 6.01 -32.55 -2.64
N GLN A 130 5.62 -32.81 -3.88
CA GLN A 130 5.31 -31.76 -4.85
C GLN A 130 4.13 -30.88 -4.41
N ALA A 131 3.06 -31.49 -3.87
CA ALA A 131 1.94 -30.74 -3.31
C ALA A 131 2.36 -29.89 -2.10
N ALA A 132 3.28 -30.41 -1.26
CA ALA A 132 3.80 -29.67 -0.12
C ALA A 132 4.60 -28.42 -0.54
N GLU A 133 5.24 -28.41 -1.71
CA GLU A 133 6.01 -27.26 -2.21
C GLU A 133 5.12 -26.06 -2.58
N GLU A 134 3.82 -26.25 -2.82
CA GLU A 134 2.91 -25.19 -3.28
C GLU A 134 2.74 -24.04 -2.28
N SER A 135 2.70 -24.36 -0.98
CA SER A 135 2.60 -23.37 0.10
C SER A 135 2.90 -23.99 1.46
N VAL A 136 3.22 -23.14 2.44
CA VAL A 136 3.39 -23.60 3.83
C VAL A 136 2.14 -24.29 4.38
N ILE A 137 0.95 -23.85 3.98
CA ILE A 137 -0.32 -24.47 4.39
C ILE A 137 -0.45 -25.86 3.78
N ALA A 138 -0.11 -26.01 2.50
CA ALA A 138 -0.11 -27.32 1.83
C ALA A 138 0.91 -28.27 2.46
N THR A 139 2.12 -27.78 2.80
CA THR A 139 3.09 -28.55 3.56
C THR A 139 2.50 -29.06 4.88
N MET A 140 1.86 -28.19 5.67
CA MET A 140 1.25 -28.61 6.94
C MET A 140 0.17 -29.67 6.74
N GLY A 141 -0.69 -29.51 5.73
CA GLY A 141 -1.72 -30.51 5.40
C GLY A 141 -1.14 -31.87 5.01
N VAL A 142 -0.06 -31.88 4.23
CA VAL A 142 0.67 -33.11 3.86
C VAL A 142 1.32 -33.76 5.09
N LEU A 143 1.89 -32.96 6.00
CA LEU A 143 2.50 -33.45 7.25
C LEU A 143 1.46 -34.00 8.24
N ASP A 144 0.30 -33.37 8.32
CA ASP A 144 -0.83 -33.85 9.13
C ASP A 144 -1.33 -35.19 8.61
N GLN A 145 -1.49 -35.33 7.29
CA GLN A 145 -1.86 -36.60 6.66
C GLN A 145 -0.81 -37.68 6.89
N ALA A 146 0.48 -37.36 6.74
CA ALA A 146 1.56 -38.30 6.99
C ALA A 146 1.54 -38.85 8.43
N THR A 147 1.18 -38.00 9.40
CA THR A 147 1.00 -38.41 10.80
C THR A 147 -0.18 -39.39 10.95
N ALA A 148 -1.29 -39.12 10.26
CA ALA A 148 -2.46 -40.01 10.26
C ALA A 148 -2.16 -41.37 9.61
N ASP A 149 -1.28 -41.39 8.60
CA ASP A 149 -0.81 -42.61 7.92
C ASP A 149 0.24 -43.38 8.74
N GLY A 150 0.61 -42.88 9.92
CA GLY A 150 1.46 -43.58 10.89
C GLY A 150 2.95 -43.23 10.83
N LEU A 151 3.35 -42.16 10.13
CA LEU A 151 4.75 -41.70 10.21
C LEU A 151 5.11 -41.27 11.64
N PRO A 152 6.32 -41.58 12.12
CA PRO A 152 6.76 -41.17 13.45
C PRO A 152 6.69 -39.65 13.63
N ALA A 153 6.04 -39.20 14.72
CA ALA A 153 5.88 -37.79 15.03
C ALA A 153 7.21 -37.02 15.10
N ALA A 154 8.31 -37.68 15.50
CA ALA A 154 9.64 -37.07 15.51
C ALA A 154 10.10 -36.63 14.11
N VAL A 155 9.85 -37.44 13.08
CA VAL A 155 10.20 -37.10 11.68
C VAL A 155 9.33 -35.96 11.18
N VAL A 156 8.01 -36.07 11.39
CA VAL A 156 7.05 -35.04 10.96
C VAL A 156 7.34 -33.70 11.62
N ASN A 157 7.61 -33.67 12.93
CA ASN A 157 7.90 -32.43 13.65
C ASN A 157 9.21 -31.79 13.19
N THR A 158 10.23 -32.58 12.89
CA THR A 158 11.49 -32.06 12.34
C THR A 158 11.27 -31.38 10.99
N VAL A 159 10.53 -32.01 10.07
CA VAL A 159 10.21 -31.41 8.77
C VAL A 159 9.28 -30.20 8.93
N ARG A 160 8.36 -30.24 9.89
CA ARG A 160 7.45 -29.13 10.21
C ARG A 160 8.22 -27.88 10.65
N GLU A 161 9.13 -28.05 11.60
CA GLU A 161 9.98 -26.96 12.09
C GLU A 161 10.84 -26.39 10.96
N ALA A 162 11.46 -27.26 10.15
CA ALA A 162 12.24 -26.84 8.99
C ALA A 162 11.39 -26.06 7.97
N ALA A 163 10.18 -26.52 7.67
CA ALA A 163 9.27 -25.82 6.76
C ALA A 163 8.88 -24.42 7.27
N TYR A 164 8.70 -24.23 8.58
CA TYR A 164 8.47 -22.90 9.14
C TYR A 164 9.70 -22.00 9.02
N VAL A 165 10.91 -22.53 9.23
CA VAL A 165 12.17 -21.79 9.00
C VAL A 165 12.29 -21.39 7.52
N ASP A 166 12.01 -22.32 6.61
CA ASP A 166 12.06 -22.11 5.16
C ASP A 166 11.06 -21.03 4.70
N PHE A 167 9.86 -21.03 5.26
CA PHE A 167 8.85 -20.00 5.04
C PHE A 167 9.27 -18.63 5.58
N LEU A 168 9.86 -18.60 6.78
CA LEU A 168 10.36 -17.38 7.37
C LEU A 168 11.48 -16.76 6.52
N ALA A 169 12.41 -17.57 6.02
CA ALA A 169 13.47 -17.13 5.11
C ALA A 169 12.90 -16.55 3.80
N ALA A 170 11.89 -17.18 3.20
CA ALA A 170 11.22 -16.66 2.02
C ALA A 170 10.47 -15.34 2.31
N THR A 171 9.87 -15.23 3.50
CA THR A 171 9.21 -14.01 3.98
C THR A 171 10.20 -12.86 4.19
N HIS A 172 11.42 -13.14 4.68
CA HIS A 172 12.47 -12.14 4.82
C HIS A 172 12.93 -11.61 3.46
N LEU A 173 13.11 -12.48 2.46
CA LEU A 173 13.48 -12.07 1.10
C LEU A 173 12.42 -11.15 0.48
N THR A 174 11.14 -11.53 0.56
CA THR A 174 10.05 -10.70 0.03
C THR A 174 9.86 -9.39 0.80
N SER A 175 10.14 -9.40 2.11
CA SER A 175 10.17 -8.18 2.91
C SER A 175 11.29 -7.24 2.47
N LEU A 176 12.50 -7.75 2.17
CA LEU A 176 13.61 -6.95 1.63
C LEU A 176 13.25 -6.30 0.30
N ILE A 177 12.66 -7.05 -0.64
CA ILE A 177 12.19 -6.51 -1.92
C ILE A 177 11.16 -5.40 -1.67
N SER A 178 10.21 -5.63 -0.76
CA SER A 178 9.18 -4.65 -0.40
C SER A 178 9.78 -3.39 0.23
N VAL A 179 10.81 -3.51 1.08
CA VAL A 179 11.56 -2.38 1.65
C VAL A 179 12.17 -1.54 0.53
N ILE A 180 12.85 -2.16 -0.44
CA ILE A 180 13.46 -1.45 -1.56
C ILE A 180 12.39 -0.68 -2.35
N VAL A 181 11.28 -1.33 -2.69
CA VAL A 181 10.17 -0.70 -3.42
C VAL A 181 9.61 0.50 -2.65
N VAL A 182 9.39 0.36 -1.33
CA VAL A 182 8.87 1.44 -0.50
C VAL A 182 9.87 2.58 -0.33
N ILE A 183 11.17 2.29 -0.21
CA ILE A 183 12.22 3.31 -0.16
C ILE A 183 12.26 4.08 -1.49
N VAL A 184 12.22 3.40 -2.62
CA VAL A 184 12.16 4.04 -3.94
C VAL A 184 10.92 4.93 -4.03
N ALA A 185 9.76 4.46 -3.61
CA ALA A 185 8.55 5.28 -3.56
C ALA A 185 8.72 6.50 -2.63
N ALA A 186 9.36 6.33 -1.47
CA ALA A 186 9.63 7.41 -0.54
C ALA A 186 10.56 8.47 -1.12
N LEU A 187 11.58 8.06 -1.90
CA LEU A 187 12.48 8.96 -2.62
C LEU A 187 11.74 9.67 -3.76
N VAL A 188 10.96 8.96 -4.57
CA VAL A 188 10.18 9.55 -5.66
C VAL A 188 9.21 10.60 -5.13
N VAL A 189 8.46 10.31 -4.08
CA VAL A 189 7.57 11.30 -3.45
C VAL A 189 8.39 12.40 -2.76
N GLY A 190 9.44 12.00 -2.06
CA GLY A 190 10.28 12.88 -1.26
C GLY A 190 11.07 13.89 -2.08
N PHE A 191 11.33 13.65 -3.37
CA PHE A 191 12.03 14.57 -4.27
C PHE A 191 11.17 15.08 -5.42
N GLY A 192 10.24 14.27 -5.93
CA GLY A 192 9.45 14.57 -7.12
C GLY A 192 8.08 15.21 -6.86
N LEU A 193 7.53 15.14 -5.64
CA LEU A 193 6.22 15.75 -5.38
C LEU A 193 6.38 17.29 -5.24
N PRO A 194 5.72 18.10 -6.10
CA PRO A 194 5.75 19.54 -5.98
C PRO A 194 5.04 20.00 -4.70
N HIS A 195 5.36 21.21 -4.24
CA HIS A 195 4.71 21.76 -3.07
C HIS A 195 3.31 22.23 -3.46
N ILE A 196 2.29 21.60 -2.89
CA ILE A 196 0.89 21.94 -3.14
C ILE A 196 0.29 22.38 -1.81
N THR A 197 -0.25 23.59 -1.79
CA THR A 197 -0.81 24.17 -0.57
C THR A 197 -2.14 23.46 -0.24
N PRO A 198 -2.29 22.87 0.96
CA PRO A 198 -3.56 22.28 1.37
C PRO A 198 -4.69 23.31 1.36
N LEU A 199 -5.80 22.99 0.71
CA LEU A 199 -6.99 23.85 0.71
C LEU A 199 -7.53 23.99 2.14
N THR A 200 -7.70 25.24 2.58
CA THR A 200 -8.35 25.53 3.87
C THR A 200 -9.79 25.97 3.64
N LYS A 201 -10.64 25.83 4.68
CA LYS A 201 -12.04 26.30 4.66
C LYS A 201 -12.20 27.79 4.33
N LYS A 202 -11.12 28.59 4.45
CA LYS A 202 -11.06 30.01 4.07
C LYS A 202 -10.88 30.20 2.56
N THR A 203 -10.16 29.28 1.91
CA THR A 203 -9.89 29.22 0.47
C THR A 203 -11.16 28.83 -0.33
N GLU A 204 -12.04 27.99 0.24
CA GLU A 204 -13.34 27.65 -0.37
C GLU A 204 -14.29 28.86 -0.53
N LYS A 205 -14.15 29.91 0.30
CA LYS A 205 -15.00 31.11 0.28
C LYS A 205 -14.58 32.18 -0.73
N GLY A 206 -13.59 31.91 -1.58
CA GLY A 206 -13.17 32.82 -2.66
C GLY A 206 -12.09 33.84 -2.28
N ASP A 207 -11.68 33.91 -1.01
CA ASP A 207 -10.57 34.75 -0.53
C ASP A 207 -9.19 34.08 -0.76
N SER A 208 -8.98 33.44 -1.91
CA SER A 208 -7.70 32.82 -2.24
C SER A 208 -6.64 33.91 -2.49
N PRO A 209 -5.55 33.97 -1.71
CA PRO A 209 -4.41 34.80 -2.06
C PRO A 209 -3.84 34.36 -3.42
N MET A 210 -3.18 35.27 -4.14
CA MET A 210 -2.40 34.93 -5.33
C MET A 210 -1.50 33.71 -5.05
N PRO A 211 -1.46 32.70 -5.94
CA PRO A 211 -0.68 31.49 -5.72
C PRO A 211 0.80 31.85 -5.55
N VAL A 212 1.36 31.47 -4.40
CA VAL A 212 2.77 31.71 -4.06
C VAL A 212 3.67 30.64 -4.69
N ASP A 213 3.13 29.42 -4.91
CA ASP A 213 3.85 28.30 -5.53
C ASP A 213 3.49 28.14 -7.03
N PRO A 214 4.47 27.88 -7.92
CA PRO A 214 4.22 27.63 -9.34
C PRO A 214 3.26 26.46 -9.62
N ALA A 215 3.26 25.41 -8.79
CA ALA A 215 2.35 24.28 -8.94
C ALA A 215 0.91 24.68 -8.60
N ASP A 216 0.71 25.47 -7.55
CA ASP A 216 -0.60 26.03 -7.19
C ASP A 216 -1.14 26.95 -8.31
N ALA A 217 -0.25 27.70 -8.97
CA ALA A 217 -0.62 28.55 -10.11
C ALA A 217 -1.10 27.74 -11.31
N LEU A 218 -0.45 26.62 -11.63
CA LEU A 218 -0.88 25.73 -12.73
C LEU A 218 -2.25 25.11 -12.48
N VAL A 219 -2.50 24.62 -11.26
CA VAL A 219 -3.81 24.09 -10.86
C VAL A 219 -4.91 25.15 -11.02
N GLN A 220 -4.64 26.40 -10.60
CA GLN A 220 -5.59 27.50 -10.77
C GLN A 220 -5.81 27.89 -12.23
N MET A 221 -4.77 27.90 -13.07
CA MET A 221 -4.88 28.19 -14.50
C MET A 221 -5.74 27.15 -15.21
N GLU A 222 -5.51 25.86 -14.95
CA GLU A 222 -6.29 24.78 -15.55
C GLU A 222 -7.77 24.85 -15.14
N ALA A 223 -8.03 25.16 -13.86
CA ALA A 223 -9.38 25.34 -13.36
C ALA A 223 -10.12 26.54 -14.01
N LYS A 224 -9.40 27.65 -14.27
CA LYS A 224 -9.97 28.83 -14.97
C LYS A 224 -10.27 28.53 -16.44
N GLY A 225 -9.31 27.95 -17.17
CA GLY A 225 -9.51 27.62 -18.59
C GLY A 225 -10.70 26.67 -18.81
N TYR A 226 -10.92 25.73 -17.88
CA TYR A 226 -12.10 24.86 -17.93
C TYR A 226 -13.42 25.63 -17.70
N ARG A 227 -13.44 26.61 -16.79
CA ARG A 227 -14.64 27.44 -16.56
C ARG A 227 -15.00 28.27 -17.80
N GLU A 228 -14.02 28.83 -18.49
CA GLU A 228 -14.23 29.60 -19.71
C GLU A 228 -14.75 28.71 -20.85
N GLN A 229 -14.21 27.50 -21.02
CA GLN A 229 -14.73 26.51 -21.98
C GLN A 229 -16.17 26.11 -21.67
N ALA A 230 -16.49 25.81 -20.40
CA ALA A 230 -17.84 25.45 -19.99
C ALA A 230 -18.85 26.59 -20.20
N GLN A 231 -18.43 27.85 -19.99
CA GLN A 231 -19.25 29.04 -20.27
C GLN A 231 -19.46 29.28 -21.78
N GLY A 232 -18.50 28.90 -22.63
CA GLY A 232 -18.63 28.97 -24.08
C GLY A 232 -19.53 27.88 -24.67
N GLU A 233 -19.51 26.67 -24.09
CA GLU A 233 -20.27 25.51 -24.58
C GLU A 233 -21.70 25.46 -24.01
N TYR A 234 -21.90 25.97 -22.79
CA TYR A 234 -23.20 26.21 -22.18
C TYR A 234 -23.30 27.67 -21.75
N PRO A 235 -23.56 28.61 -22.69
CA PRO A 235 -23.83 29.99 -22.33
C PRO A 235 -25.04 29.98 -21.40
N THR A 236 -24.83 30.37 -20.15
CA THR A 236 -25.87 30.38 -19.12
C THR A 236 -27.12 31.04 -19.67
N SER A 237 -28.19 30.26 -19.86
CA SER A 237 -29.51 30.75 -20.18
C SER A 237 -29.97 31.69 -19.08
N LYS A 238 -29.85 32.99 -19.36
CA LYS A 238 -30.44 34.14 -18.66
C LYS A 238 -30.00 34.34 -17.21
N ASP A 239 -29.35 35.48 -17.03
CA ASP A 239 -29.36 36.28 -15.82
C ASP A 239 -30.80 36.39 -15.24
N PRO A 240 -31.08 35.97 -13.99
CA PRO A 240 -32.38 36.21 -13.36
C PRO A 240 -32.58 37.68 -12.97
N ALA A 241 -31.63 38.58 -13.21
CA ALA A 241 -31.64 39.94 -12.70
C ALA A 241 -32.30 41.01 -13.60
N SER A 242 -33.18 40.64 -14.54
CA SER A 242 -34.08 41.60 -15.18
C SER A 242 -35.54 41.36 -14.76
N LYS A 243 -35.83 41.55 -13.47
CA LYS A 243 -37.15 42.03 -13.07
C LYS A 243 -36.98 43.47 -12.63
N ASP A 244 -37.13 44.39 -13.59
CA ASP A 244 -37.44 45.78 -13.28
C ASP A 244 -38.76 45.85 -12.50
N PRO A 245 -38.87 46.67 -11.44
CA PRO A 245 -40.14 47.02 -10.87
C PRO A 245 -40.75 48.16 -11.70
N ALA A 246 -41.87 47.90 -12.37
CA ALA A 246 -42.80 48.90 -12.85
C ALA A 246 -44.23 48.38 -12.70
#